data_AF-A0A1M5X532-F1
#
_entry.id   AF-A0A1M5X532-F1
#
_cell.length_a   1.000
_cell.length_b   1.000
_cell.length_c   1.000
_cell.angle_alpha   90.00
_cell.angle_beta   90.00
_cell.angle_gamma   90.00
#
_symmetry.space_group_name_H-M   'P 1'
#
loop_
_entity.id
_entity.type
_entity.pdbx_description
1 polymer ?
#
loop_
_entity_poly.entity_id
_entity_poly.type
_entity_poly.pdbx_seq_one_letter_code
_entity_poly.pdbx_strand_id
1 'polypeptide(L)'
;MKNLKDSAKVVLTQTRKIEIIPTHLLEIPEEYLQLFGEIFESEFINQLGEQIQKNGFYTPITTFKCDDKYVILDGVSRLRALQGLGVNEINCFVTELDPQSSDEVKDLIIEFKMNADFSLNQIQNMIFHFLRMGSQYSELDNSTMNQKVQKLAEILGPGWGRSNIFHFLNVYKWEKLNPTSHLNLIKKIFDGELTVGKAKDAIEFFNDEFLPYTLENELESGIVEEFIKGNIRFKKDVKKLIEAYFHKTTERFTPINTPDEISSDNYQIIHCDSRKVEFKDGTKIQGIFTSPPYYQQIRYSKPNDPEYNNELGWEKTPEEYVKNVISVIKRGADVMDEKGVIMININETFQKGVCVGIIPLLITEMKKDFHYIQTCMWVKPDAKPQQNKVKRLMNSFEYILIFSKSKKYNYNQFKLYNSDKAASVSKGCSEQSGNGKKVSGLHISNTFDQCRDFMFEEDFTDYLVLNHGSGRSQDENLSQDFFGSFPTLLPIPFVMSFVPENGTVYDPFGGTGTTGRTLLSLNRKVIITELLGKNIPNIKMMLEKGESDFDLSTYTQMKDDYNYQEGTVDLAA
;
A
#
# COMPACT_ATOMS: atom_id res chain seq x y z
N MET A 1 -27.60 47.15 -25.62
CA MET A 1 -28.75 47.07 -24.68
C MET A 1 -28.80 45.68 -24.07
N LYS A 2 -28.70 45.64 -22.74
CA LYS A 2 -29.04 44.58 -21.75
C LYS A 2 -27.88 44.26 -20.79
N ASN A 3 -28.15 44.69 -19.56
CA ASN A 3 -27.62 44.23 -18.28
C ASN A 3 -26.29 44.86 -17.81
N LEU A 4 -26.29 46.20 -17.78
CA LEU A 4 -25.60 46.92 -16.70
C LEU A 4 -26.37 46.66 -15.40
N LYS A 5 -25.65 46.10 -14.42
CA LYS A 5 -26.16 45.72 -13.10
C LYS A 5 -26.64 46.96 -12.34
N ASP A 6 -27.96 47.07 -12.18
CA ASP A 6 -28.61 47.87 -11.14
C ASP A 6 -28.36 47.23 -9.76
N SER A 7 -27.14 47.35 -9.24
CA SER A 7 -26.85 47.11 -7.82
C SER A 7 -26.09 48.28 -7.17
N ALA A 8 -26.07 49.45 -7.83
CA ALA A 8 -25.58 50.71 -7.27
C ALA A 8 -26.78 51.56 -6.84
N LYS A 9 -27.45 51.15 -5.76
CA LYS A 9 -28.42 51.93 -4.97
C LYS A 9 -28.85 50.96 -3.87
N VAL A 10 -28.32 51.11 -2.66
CA VAL A 10 -29.08 51.76 -1.58
C VAL A 10 -28.13 52.02 -0.39
N VAL A 11 -28.23 53.26 0.13
CA VAL A 11 -27.60 53.87 1.34
C VAL A 11 -26.12 54.25 1.31
N LEU A 12 -25.86 55.50 0.89
CA LEU A 12 -25.28 56.55 1.75
C LEU A 12 -25.46 57.92 1.03
N THR A 13 -26.71 58.30 0.80
CA THR A 13 -27.07 59.69 0.49
C THR A 13 -27.11 60.49 1.80
N GLN A 14 -25.95 60.70 2.40
CA GLN A 14 -25.72 61.89 3.23
C GLN A 14 -24.98 62.88 2.34
N THR A 15 -25.49 64.11 2.27
CA THR A 15 -24.83 65.24 1.63
C THR A 15 -23.50 65.46 2.35
N ARG A 16 -22.41 64.86 1.85
CA ARG A 16 -21.10 64.95 2.51
C ARG A 16 -20.55 66.35 2.32
N LYS A 17 -20.73 67.22 3.33
CA LYS A 17 -20.08 68.53 3.37
C LYS A 17 -18.59 68.31 3.61
N ILE A 18 -17.76 68.90 2.76
CA ILE A 18 -16.30 68.89 2.94
C ILE A 18 -15.96 70.04 3.88
N GLU A 19 -15.27 69.72 4.97
CA GLU A 19 -14.72 70.70 5.90
C GLU A 19 -13.19 70.65 5.85
N ILE A 20 -12.56 71.80 6.00
CA ILE A 20 -11.10 71.91 6.04
C ILE A 20 -10.69 71.90 7.51
N ILE A 21 -9.98 70.85 7.92
CA ILE A 21 -9.62 70.60 9.33
C ILE A 21 -8.10 70.69 9.50
N PRO A 22 -7.60 71.46 10.51
CA PRO A 22 -6.19 71.45 10.88
C PRO A 22 -5.71 70.06 11.26
N THR A 23 -4.54 69.65 10.76
CA THR A 23 -4.02 68.28 10.94
C THR A 23 -3.78 67.88 12.39
N HIS A 24 -3.50 68.83 13.28
CA HIS A 24 -3.29 68.58 14.70
C HIS A 24 -4.58 68.22 15.47
N LEU A 25 -5.75 68.46 14.87
CA LEU A 25 -7.06 68.08 15.44
C LEU A 25 -7.52 66.70 14.97
N LEU A 26 -6.81 66.07 14.02
CA LEU A 26 -7.13 64.74 13.52
C LEU A 26 -6.47 63.67 14.39
N GLU A 27 -7.24 62.67 14.81
CA GLU A 27 -6.79 61.57 15.67
C GLU A 27 -7.00 60.20 15.00
N ILE A 28 -5.96 59.37 15.02
CA ILE A 28 -6.07 57.96 14.63
C ILE A 28 -6.54 57.19 15.88
N PRO A 29 -7.73 56.58 15.87
CA PRO A 29 -8.25 55.86 17.04
C PRO A 29 -7.41 54.63 17.36
N GLU A 30 -7.29 54.27 18.63
CA GLU A 30 -6.61 53.04 19.08
C GLU A 30 -7.26 51.79 18.45
N GLU A 31 -8.58 51.84 18.28
CA GLU A 31 -9.39 50.83 17.61
C GLU A 31 -8.89 50.50 16.20
N TYR A 32 -8.36 51.49 15.47
CA TYR A 32 -7.74 51.27 14.16
C TYR A 32 -6.48 50.41 14.30
N LEU A 33 -5.62 50.72 15.28
CA LEU A 33 -4.38 49.99 15.52
C LEU A 33 -4.66 48.55 15.98
N GLN A 34 -5.72 48.35 16.76
CA GLN A 34 -6.14 47.01 17.18
C GLN A 34 -6.62 46.15 15.99
N LEU A 35 -7.24 46.75 14.97
CA LEU A 35 -7.68 46.04 13.76
C LEU A 35 -6.54 45.79 12.77
N PHE A 36 -5.68 46.80 12.54
CA PHE A 36 -4.75 46.81 11.40
C PHE A 36 -3.26 46.82 11.76
N GLY A 37 -2.90 47.08 13.02
CA GLY A 37 -1.52 47.25 13.48
C GLY A 37 -0.90 48.62 13.18
N GLU A 38 0.34 48.83 13.62
CA GLU A 38 1.11 50.07 13.41
C GLU A 38 1.91 50.12 12.09
N ILE A 39 2.00 48.99 11.37
CA ILE A 39 2.89 48.87 10.21
C ILE A 39 2.23 49.51 8.98
N PHE A 40 2.60 50.77 8.74
CA PHE A 40 2.40 51.38 7.43
C PHE A 40 3.69 51.17 6.63
N GLU A 41 3.61 50.48 5.49
CA GLU A 41 4.74 50.37 4.58
C GLU A 41 5.18 51.79 4.18
N SER A 42 6.34 52.22 4.70
CA SER A 42 6.87 53.58 4.49
C SER A 42 6.97 53.92 2.99
N GLU A 43 7.27 52.92 2.17
CA GLU A 43 7.33 53.02 0.72
C GLU A 43 5.95 53.29 0.08
N PHE A 44 4.89 52.59 0.52
CA PHE A 44 3.52 52.84 0.05
C PHE A 44 3.03 54.26 0.41
N ILE A 45 3.30 54.70 1.65
CA ILE A 45 2.93 56.03 2.11
C ILE A 45 3.66 57.12 1.31
N ASN A 46 4.95 56.92 1.02
CA ASN A 46 5.74 57.84 0.22
C ASN A 46 5.23 57.92 -1.23
N GLN A 47 4.97 56.77 -1.87
CA GLN A 47 4.41 56.71 -3.23
C GLN A 47 3.03 57.40 -3.31
N LEU A 48 2.17 57.16 -2.31
CA LEU A 48 0.88 57.84 -2.22
C LEU A 48 1.06 59.35 -2.08
N GLY A 49 2.02 59.81 -1.27
CA GLY A 49 2.39 61.22 -1.15
C GLY A 49 2.84 61.83 -2.49
N GLU A 50 3.76 61.17 -3.21
CA GLU A 50 4.22 61.61 -4.53
C GLU A 50 3.08 61.72 -5.55
N GLN A 51 2.15 60.77 -5.55
CA GLN A 51 0.98 60.81 -6.42
C GLN A 51 0.05 61.98 -6.09
N ILE A 52 -0.19 62.25 -4.81
CA ILE A 52 -1.00 63.38 -4.35
C ILE A 52 -0.32 64.69 -4.76
N GLN A 53 1.01 64.80 -4.59
CA GLN A 53 1.78 65.98 -4.99
C GLN A 53 1.75 66.20 -6.50
N LYS A 54 1.85 65.12 -7.30
CA LYS A 54 1.85 65.17 -8.76
C LYS A 54 0.48 65.53 -9.35
N ASN A 55 -0.59 64.94 -8.81
CA ASN A 55 -1.93 65.06 -9.38
C ASN A 55 -2.74 66.21 -8.74
N GLY A 56 -2.40 66.62 -7.51
CA GLY A 56 -3.11 67.65 -6.76
C GLY A 56 -4.48 67.20 -6.21
N PHE A 57 -4.82 65.91 -6.32
CA PHE A 57 -6.10 65.36 -5.91
C PHE A 57 -5.93 64.20 -4.93
N TYR A 58 -6.77 64.17 -3.90
CA TYR A 58 -6.95 63.03 -2.99
C TYR A 58 -8.42 62.98 -2.53
N THR A 59 -8.89 61.80 -2.16
CA THR A 59 -10.22 61.64 -1.55
C THR A 59 -10.19 62.16 -0.10
N PRO A 60 -11.10 63.06 0.30
CA PRO A 60 -11.17 63.56 1.68
C PRO A 60 -11.18 62.45 2.74
N ILE A 61 -10.60 62.74 3.91
CA ILE A 61 -10.53 61.80 5.04
C ILE A 61 -11.90 61.74 5.72
N THR A 62 -12.40 60.55 6.03
CA THR A 62 -13.70 60.40 6.72
C THR A 62 -13.48 60.38 8.23
N THR A 63 -14.15 61.27 8.95
CA THR A 63 -13.99 61.46 10.40
C THR A 63 -15.34 61.63 11.08
N PHE A 64 -15.43 61.35 12.37
CA PHE A 64 -16.50 61.84 13.23
C PHE A 64 -15.92 62.77 14.30
N LYS A 65 -16.76 63.65 14.87
CA LYS A 65 -16.31 64.59 15.90
C LYS A 65 -16.48 63.95 17.29
N CYS A 66 -15.44 63.96 18.08
CA CYS A 66 -15.46 63.54 19.48
C CYS A 66 -14.74 64.62 20.31
N ASP A 67 -15.47 65.25 21.23
CA ASP A 67 -15.01 66.44 21.96
C ASP A 67 -14.47 67.54 21.01
N ASP A 68 -13.22 67.95 21.20
CA ASP A 68 -12.52 68.96 20.39
C ASP A 68 -11.68 68.36 19.24
N LYS A 69 -11.83 67.06 18.97
CA LYS A 69 -11.04 66.34 17.97
C LYS A 69 -11.89 65.64 16.91
N TYR A 70 -11.23 65.30 15.82
CA TYR A 70 -11.81 64.60 14.67
C TYR A 70 -11.18 63.22 14.56
N VAL A 71 -11.92 62.19 14.96
CA VAL A 71 -11.46 60.80 14.98
C VAL A 71 -11.66 60.17 13.61
N ILE A 72 -10.61 59.53 13.08
CA ILE A 72 -10.56 59.03 11.71
C ILE A 72 -11.24 57.66 11.59
N LEU A 73 -12.19 57.55 10.66
CA LEU A 73 -12.83 56.29 10.27
C LEU A 73 -12.18 55.70 9.00
N ASP A 74 -11.83 56.53 8.02
CA ASP A 74 -11.07 56.11 6.85
C ASP A 74 -10.14 57.22 6.33
N GLY A 75 -8.97 56.82 5.83
CA GLY A 75 -7.96 57.72 5.26
C GLY A 75 -6.69 57.86 6.08
N VAL A 76 -6.41 56.96 7.04
CA VAL A 76 -5.19 56.99 7.86
C VAL A 76 -3.91 57.04 7.00
N SER A 77 -3.80 56.21 5.95
CA SER A 77 -2.66 56.26 5.03
C SER A 77 -2.54 57.60 4.29
N ARG A 78 -3.68 58.23 3.95
CA ARG A 78 -3.72 59.56 3.31
C ARG A 78 -3.30 60.65 4.29
N LEU A 79 -3.72 60.58 5.56
CA LEU A 79 -3.26 61.49 6.61
C LEU A 79 -1.73 61.45 6.72
N ARG A 80 -1.15 60.24 6.85
CA ARG A 80 0.29 60.06 6.99
C ARG A 80 1.06 60.60 5.78
N ALA A 81 0.57 60.34 4.57
CA ALA A 81 1.15 60.88 3.34
C ALA A 81 1.10 62.43 3.30
N LEU A 82 -0.04 63.02 3.65
CA LEU A 82 -0.23 64.49 3.68
C LEU A 82 0.61 65.17 4.77
N GLN A 83 0.73 64.54 5.95
CA GLN A 83 1.64 64.98 7.01
C GLN A 83 3.10 64.96 6.55
N GLY A 84 3.51 63.94 5.81
CA GLY A 84 4.85 63.85 5.21
C GLY A 84 5.15 64.95 4.19
N LEU A 85 4.12 65.48 3.53
CA LEU A 85 4.21 66.63 2.61
C LEU A 85 4.13 68.00 3.32
N GLY A 86 4.00 68.03 4.64
CA GLY A 86 3.89 69.27 5.43
C GLY A 86 2.56 70.01 5.28
N VAL A 87 1.49 69.30 4.86
CA VAL A 87 0.15 69.88 4.73
C VAL A 87 -0.46 70.07 6.12
N ASN A 88 -0.83 71.30 6.47
CA ASN A 88 -1.35 71.65 7.80
C ASN A 88 -2.88 71.64 7.89
N GLU A 89 -3.57 71.62 6.75
CA GLU A 89 -5.04 71.63 6.66
C GLU A 89 -5.50 70.58 5.63
N ILE A 90 -6.45 69.72 6.00
CA ILE A 90 -6.89 68.59 5.18
C ILE A 90 -8.41 68.64 4.97
N ASN A 91 -8.84 68.28 3.76
CA ASN A 91 -10.25 68.09 3.43
C ASN A 91 -10.77 66.83 4.12
N CYS A 92 -11.80 66.99 4.94
CA CYS A 92 -12.45 65.92 5.68
C CYS A 92 -13.95 65.84 5.37
N PHE A 93 -14.46 64.62 5.31
CA PHE A 93 -15.89 64.33 5.43
C PHE A 93 -16.21 64.11 6.90
N VAL A 94 -16.81 65.10 7.55
CA VAL A 94 -17.25 65.01 8.94
C VAL A 94 -18.64 64.36 8.96
N THR A 95 -18.74 63.17 9.53
CA THR A 95 -20.01 62.44 9.67
C THR A 95 -20.76 62.92 10.92
N GLU A 96 -22.08 62.81 10.89
CA GLU A 96 -22.94 63.06 12.06
C GLU A 96 -23.04 61.82 12.99
N LEU A 97 -22.14 60.85 12.83
CA LEU A 97 -22.13 59.62 13.61
C LEU A 97 -21.55 59.89 14.99
N ASP A 98 -22.19 59.35 16.03
CA ASP A 98 -21.78 59.48 17.43
C ASP A 98 -21.70 58.09 18.07
N PRO A 99 -20.61 57.32 17.82
CA PRO A 99 -20.47 55.98 18.35
C PRO A 99 -20.34 56.00 19.87
N GLN A 100 -21.14 55.17 20.54
CA GLN A 100 -21.25 55.15 22.01
C GLN A 100 -20.27 54.17 22.68
N SER A 101 -19.51 53.41 21.89
CA SER A 101 -18.55 52.42 22.40
C SER A 101 -17.38 52.19 21.44
N SER A 102 -16.24 51.71 21.98
CA SER A 102 -15.09 51.24 21.18
C SER A 102 -15.50 50.20 20.12
N ASP A 103 -16.46 49.33 20.45
CA ASP A 103 -16.97 48.31 19.55
C ASP A 103 -17.72 48.91 18.35
N GLU A 104 -18.49 49.97 18.57
CA GLU A 104 -19.16 50.73 17.51
C GLU A 104 -18.15 51.49 16.65
N VAL A 105 -17.11 52.08 17.26
CA VAL A 105 -16.01 52.72 16.52
C VAL A 105 -15.33 51.72 15.58
N LYS A 106 -15.01 50.51 16.05
CA LYS A 106 -14.44 49.43 15.21
C LYS A 106 -15.39 48.96 14.11
N ASP A 107 -16.67 48.81 14.40
CA ASP A 107 -17.67 48.42 13.39
C ASP A 107 -17.75 49.50 12.29
N LEU A 108 -17.75 50.79 12.65
CA LEU A 108 -17.72 51.89 11.69
C LEU A 108 -16.43 51.91 10.86
N ILE A 109 -15.26 51.76 11.49
CA ILE A 109 -13.97 51.67 10.79
C ILE A 109 -14.00 50.57 9.73
N ILE A 110 -14.54 49.40 10.06
CA ILE A 110 -14.71 48.28 9.12
C ILE A 110 -15.67 48.66 7.98
N GLU A 111 -16.83 49.23 8.29
CA GLU A 111 -17.85 49.60 7.31
C GLU A 111 -17.38 50.68 6.30
N PHE A 112 -16.54 51.62 6.73
CA PHE A 112 -15.99 52.65 5.85
C PHE A 112 -14.83 52.16 4.96
N LYS A 113 -14.28 50.97 5.22
CA LYS A 113 -13.19 50.39 4.43
C LYS A 113 -13.71 49.58 3.25
N MET A 114 -14.26 50.25 2.23
CA MET A 114 -14.70 49.58 1.01
C MET A 114 -13.55 49.43 0.00
N ASN A 115 -13.44 48.24 -0.62
CA ASN A 115 -12.47 47.91 -1.69
C ASN A 115 -10.99 48.07 -1.30
N ALA A 116 -10.63 47.79 -0.03
CA ALA A 116 -9.25 47.72 0.40
C ALA A 116 -8.71 46.28 0.33
N ASP A 117 -7.43 46.13 0.00
CA ASP A 117 -6.74 44.84 0.09
C ASP A 117 -6.27 44.64 1.55
N PHE A 118 -6.75 43.57 2.18
CA PHE A 118 -6.42 43.23 3.56
C PHE A 118 -5.53 41.98 3.62
N SER A 119 -4.57 41.96 4.54
CA SER A 119 -3.85 40.74 4.90
C SER A 119 -4.76 39.74 5.63
N LEU A 120 -4.42 38.45 5.60
CA LEU A 120 -5.22 37.41 6.26
C LEU A 120 -5.40 37.65 7.77
N ASN A 121 -4.38 38.19 8.46
CA ASN A 121 -4.47 38.57 9.87
C ASN A 121 -5.47 39.71 10.11
N GLN A 122 -5.49 40.72 9.23
CA GLN A 122 -6.46 41.81 9.31
C GLN A 122 -7.88 41.28 9.06
N ILE A 123 -8.05 40.40 8.08
CA ILE A 123 -9.32 39.74 7.82
C ILE A 123 -9.78 38.93 9.04
N GLN A 124 -8.88 38.20 9.69
CA GLN A 124 -9.16 37.48 10.93
C GLN A 124 -9.69 38.43 12.01
N ASN A 125 -8.95 39.51 12.30
CA ASN A 125 -9.34 40.48 13.32
C ASN A 125 -10.71 41.11 13.03
N MET A 126 -10.95 41.48 11.77
CA MET A 126 -12.21 42.05 11.32
C MET A 126 -13.38 41.07 11.49
N ILE A 127 -13.22 39.81 11.05
CA ILE A 127 -14.27 38.79 11.18
C ILE A 127 -14.57 38.51 12.65
N PHE A 128 -13.54 38.30 13.47
CA PHE A 128 -13.70 37.99 14.90
C PHE A 128 -14.38 39.13 15.64
N HIS A 129 -13.96 40.36 15.38
CA HIS A 129 -14.57 41.54 15.99
C HIS A 129 -16.00 41.76 15.51
N PHE A 130 -16.20 41.89 14.20
CA PHE A 130 -17.46 42.34 13.62
C PHE A 130 -18.61 41.35 13.86
N LEU A 131 -18.29 40.05 13.87
CA LEU A 131 -19.21 38.97 14.23
C LEU A 131 -19.22 38.61 15.73
N ARG A 132 -18.48 39.37 16.56
CA ARG A 132 -18.37 39.22 18.02
C ARG A 132 -17.96 37.82 18.47
N MET A 133 -17.12 37.14 17.69
CA MET A 133 -16.68 35.78 17.92
C MET A 133 -15.74 35.69 19.13
N GLY A 134 -16.03 34.75 20.05
CA GLY A 134 -15.19 34.51 21.23
C GLY A 134 -15.28 35.59 22.31
N SER A 135 -16.18 36.56 22.16
CA SER A 135 -16.42 37.60 23.17
C SER A 135 -17.39 37.10 24.26
N GLN A 136 -17.36 37.77 25.42
CA GLN A 136 -18.28 37.57 26.55
C GLN A 136 -19.71 38.08 26.30
N TYR A 137 -19.98 38.63 25.11
CA TYR A 137 -21.28 39.16 24.71
C TYR A 137 -22.14 38.05 24.09
N SER A 138 -23.44 38.08 24.37
CA SER A 138 -24.44 37.12 23.89
C SER A 138 -24.37 36.90 22.38
N GLU A 139 -24.50 35.65 21.93
CA GLU A 139 -24.51 35.29 20.51
C GLU A 139 -25.52 36.17 19.75
N LEU A 140 -25.06 36.79 18.66
CA LEU A 140 -25.91 37.59 17.78
C LEU A 140 -27.08 36.73 17.28
N ASP A 141 -28.29 37.30 17.24
CA ASP A 141 -29.43 36.62 16.64
C ASP A 141 -29.19 36.34 15.14
N ASN A 142 -29.91 35.36 14.59
CA ASN A 142 -29.73 34.91 13.22
C ASN A 142 -29.99 36.00 12.16
N SER A 143 -30.88 36.97 12.43
CA SER A 143 -31.18 38.07 11.49
C SER A 143 -30.01 39.05 11.45
N THR A 144 -29.53 39.46 12.61
CA THR A 144 -28.39 40.36 12.78
C THR A 144 -27.09 39.75 12.24
N MET A 145 -26.87 38.46 12.47
CA MET A 145 -25.72 37.73 11.93
C MET A 145 -25.71 37.74 10.39
N ASN A 146 -26.86 37.48 9.76
CA ASN A 146 -26.96 37.49 8.29
C ASN A 146 -26.67 38.87 7.70
N GLN A 147 -27.17 39.94 8.32
CA GLN A 147 -26.90 41.31 7.88
C GLN A 147 -25.42 41.66 8.00
N LYS A 148 -24.80 41.32 9.14
CA LYS A 148 -23.37 41.56 9.37
C LYS A 148 -22.48 40.77 8.42
N VAL A 149 -22.79 39.50 8.14
CA VAL A 149 -22.05 38.69 7.17
C VAL A 149 -22.18 39.27 5.76
N GLN A 150 -23.35 39.78 5.38
CA GLN A 150 -23.55 40.41 4.07
C GLN A 150 -22.67 41.66 3.92
N LYS A 151 -22.66 42.55 4.93
CA LYS A 151 -21.78 43.73 4.94
C LYS A 151 -20.29 43.34 4.87
N LEU A 152 -19.85 42.36 5.67
CA LEU A 152 -18.47 41.89 5.62
C LEU A 152 -18.07 41.32 4.26
N ALA A 153 -18.96 40.57 3.61
CA ALA A 153 -18.68 40.01 2.29
C ALA A 153 -18.46 41.11 1.24
N GLU A 154 -19.19 42.22 1.34
CA GLU A 154 -19.01 43.40 0.47
C GLU A 154 -17.70 44.13 0.74
N ILE A 155 -17.26 44.17 2.00
CA ILE A 155 -16.01 44.81 2.44
C ILE A 155 -14.76 43.99 2.06
N LEU A 156 -14.77 42.68 2.34
CA LEU A 156 -13.60 41.80 2.19
C LEU A 156 -13.34 41.37 0.74
N GLY A 157 -14.38 41.33 -0.10
CA GLY A 157 -14.21 41.06 -1.53
C GLY A 157 -13.91 39.60 -1.91
N PRO A 158 -13.17 39.35 -3.01
CA PRO A 158 -12.92 38.00 -3.54
C PRO A 158 -12.28 37.05 -2.52
N GLY A 159 -12.76 35.80 -2.46
CA GLY A 159 -12.29 34.80 -1.50
C GLY A 159 -13.02 34.81 -0.16
N TRP A 160 -13.63 35.93 0.24
CA TRP A 160 -14.41 36.08 1.49
C TRP A 160 -15.86 36.49 1.25
N GLY A 161 -16.47 36.00 0.17
CA GLY A 161 -17.90 36.18 -0.08
C GLY A 161 -18.78 35.55 1.00
N ARG A 162 -20.08 35.89 1.00
CA ARG A 162 -21.07 35.44 1.99
C ARG A 162 -21.00 33.94 2.31
N SER A 163 -20.94 33.08 1.28
CA SER A 163 -20.85 31.62 1.47
C SER A 163 -19.57 31.20 2.20
N ASN A 164 -18.44 31.80 1.86
CA ASN A 164 -17.17 31.47 2.48
C ASN A 164 -17.13 31.94 3.93
N ILE A 165 -17.70 33.09 4.27
CA ILE A 165 -17.81 33.52 5.67
C ILE A 165 -18.65 32.51 6.48
N PHE A 166 -19.77 32.01 5.94
CA PHE A 166 -20.53 30.96 6.61
C PHE A 166 -19.79 29.63 6.71
N HIS A 167 -19.07 29.22 5.67
CA HIS A 167 -18.21 28.04 5.71
C HIS A 167 -17.13 28.16 6.78
N PHE A 168 -16.48 29.33 6.88
CA PHE A 168 -15.53 29.64 7.93
C PHE A 168 -16.16 29.54 9.32
N LEU A 169 -17.35 30.12 9.52
CA LEU A 169 -18.06 30.03 10.80
C LEU A 169 -18.36 28.57 11.19
N ASN A 170 -18.72 27.73 10.22
CA ASN A 170 -18.96 26.31 10.47
C ASN A 170 -17.68 25.57 10.87
N VAL A 171 -16.56 25.84 10.18
CA VAL A 171 -15.23 25.29 10.53
C VAL A 171 -14.82 25.75 11.92
N TYR A 172 -14.99 27.04 12.25
CA TYR A 172 -14.66 27.59 13.56
C TYR A 172 -15.47 26.94 14.68
N LYS A 173 -16.78 26.78 14.49
CA LYS A 173 -17.66 26.09 15.45
C LYS A 173 -17.23 24.64 15.63
N TRP A 174 -16.93 23.93 14.54
CA TRP A 174 -16.48 22.54 14.60
C TRP A 174 -15.15 22.38 15.33
N GLU A 175 -14.17 23.24 15.07
CA GLU A 175 -12.85 23.19 15.73
C GLU A 175 -12.95 23.54 17.23
N LYS A 176 -13.86 24.46 17.61
CA LYS A 176 -14.19 24.72 19.02
C LYS A 176 -14.82 23.54 19.73
N LEU A 177 -15.71 22.79 19.06
CA LEU A 177 -16.33 21.58 19.62
C LEU A 177 -15.33 20.41 19.70
N ASN A 178 -14.25 20.45 18.93
CA ASN A 178 -13.23 19.42 18.84
C ASN A 178 -11.84 19.97 19.17
N PRO A 179 -11.57 20.40 20.42
CA PRO A 179 -10.31 21.05 20.79
C PRO A 179 -9.09 20.11 20.71
N THR A 180 -9.31 18.80 20.63
CA THR A 180 -8.27 17.77 20.43
C THR A 180 -7.91 17.55 18.96
N SER A 181 -8.56 18.25 18.03
CA SER A 181 -8.27 18.13 16.60
C SER A 181 -6.83 18.55 16.29
N HIS A 182 -6.08 17.68 15.63
CA HIS A 182 -4.70 17.95 15.21
C HIS A 182 -4.62 18.69 13.86
N LEU A 183 -5.75 18.90 13.19
CA LEU A 183 -5.82 19.47 11.82
C LEU A 183 -5.57 20.99 11.78
N ASN A 184 -5.81 21.70 12.89
CA ASN A 184 -5.56 23.15 13.03
C ASN A 184 -6.08 24.00 11.84
N LEU A 185 -7.35 23.80 11.43
CA LEU A 185 -7.88 24.31 10.16
C LEU A 185 -7.94 25.84 10.13
N ILE A 186 -8.39 26.46 11.23
CA ILE A 186 -8.50 27.93 11.32
C ILE A 186 -7.12 28.59 11.16
N LYS A 187 -6.10 28.04 11.80
CA LYS A 187 -4.73 28.54 11.66
C LYS A 187 -4.25 28.41 10.21
N LYS A 188 -4.43 27.24 9.58
CA LYS A 188 -4.05 27.01 8.18
C LYS A 188 -4.76 27.93 7.19
N ILE A 189 -6.00 28.34 7.47
CA ILE A 189 -6.73 29.31 6.64
C ILE A 189 -6.03 30.68 6.66
N PHE A 190 -5.68 31.18 7.86
CA PHE A 190 -5.07 32.50 8.00
C PHE A 190 -3.56 32.53 7.73
N ASP A 191 -2.88 31.38 7.79
CA ASP A 191 -1.51 31.21 7.29
C ASP A 191 -1.45 31.13 5.74
N GLY A 192 -2.61 31.04 5.08
CA GLY A 192 -2.71 30.95 3.62
C GLY A 192 -2.43 29.54 3.03
N GLU A 193 -2.29 28.53 3.90
CA GLU A 193 -2.05 27.13 3.50
C GLU A 193 -3.33 26.43 3.01
N LEU A 194 -4.51 26.90 3.46
CA LEU A 194 -5.78 26.23 3.24
C LEU A 194 -6.89 27.20 2.84
N THR A 195 -7.67 26.83 1.80
CA THR A 195 -8.86 27.61 1.44
C THR A 195 -10.04 27.26 2.34
N VAL A 196 -10.91 28.25 2.60
CA VAL A 196 -12.11 28.06 3.43
C VAL A 196 -13.03 26.96 2.88
N GLY A 197 -13.18 26.87 1.56
CA GLY A 197 -13.97 25.82 0.92
C GLY A 197 -13.41 24.42 1.20
N LYS A 198 -12.08 24.26 1.12
CA LYS A 198 -11.42 22.98 1.39
C LYS A 198 -11.44 22.61 2.87
N ALA A 199 -11.35 23.58 3.77
CA ALA A 199 -11.55 23.36 5.20
C ALA A 199 -12.98 22.89 5.53
N LYS A 200 -13.99 23.50 4.90
CA LYS A 200 -15.38 23.06 5.02
C LYS A 200 -15.57 21.63 4.51
N ASP A 201 -14.92 21.31 3.40
CA ASP A 201 -14.95 19.96 2.83
C ASP A 201 -14.27 18.92 3.73
N ALA A 202 -13.20 19.30 4.44
CA ALA A 202 -12.52 18.42 5.39
C ALA A 202 -13.40 18.05 6.60
N ILE A 203 -14.12 19.03 7.18
CA ILE A 203 -14.98 18.77 8.33
C ILE A 203 -16.22 17.93 7.98
N GLU A 204 -16.63 17.88 6.70
CA GLU A 204 -17.77 17.06 6.27
C GLU A 204 -17.54 15.57 6.51
N PHE A 205 -16.30 15.09 6.38
CA PHE A 205 -16.01 13.67 6.60
C PHE A 205 -16.20 13.22 8.05
N PHE A 206 -16.08 14.14 9.01
CA PHE A 206 -16.28 13.88 10.44
C PHE A 206 -17.74 14.07 10.87
N ASN A 207 -18.56 14.72 10.04
CA ASN A 207 -19.96 15.01 10.32
C ASN A 207 -20.91 14.10 9.49
N ASP A 208 -20.38 13.14 8.73
CA ASP A 208 -21.18 12.24 7.89
C ASP A 208 -21.72 11.08 8.73
N GLU A 209 -23.03 11.07 8.99
CA GLU A 209 -23.69 10.04 9.81
C GLU A 209 -23.53 8.62 9.24
N PHE A 210 -23.31 8.49 7.93
CA PHE A 210 -23.14 7.19 7.26
C PHE A 210 -21.68 6.73 7.20
N LEU A 211 -20.74 7.57 7.63
CA LEU A 211 -19.31 7.29 7.63
C LEU A 211 -18.78 7.60 9.04
N PRO A 212 -18.70 6.62 9.96
CA PRO A 212 -18.39 6.83 11.37
C PRO A 212 -16.89 7.13 11.62
N TYR A 213 -16.31 8.03 10.84
CA TYR A 213 -14.90 8.39 10.85
C TYR A 213 -14.60 9.42 11.93
N THR A 214 -13.75 9.06 12.88
CA THR A 214 -13.43 9.90 14.04
C THR A 214 -12.05 10.56 13.91
N LEU A 215 -11.77 11.55 14.77
CA LEU A 215 -10.44 12.16 14.88
C LEU A 215 -9.36 11.17 15.32
N GLU A 216 -9.72 10.11 16.03
CA GLU A 216 -8.79 9.03 16.40
C GLU A 216 -8.42 8.19 15.18
N ASN A 217 -9.40 7.86 14.33
CA ASN A 217 -9.15 7.18 13.06
C ASN A 217 -8.30 8.03 12.10
N GLU A 218 -8.53 9.34 12.07
CA GLU A 218 -7.69 10.27 11.31
C GLU A 218 -6.27 10.33 11.83
N LEU A 219 -6.07 10.34 13.16
CA LEU A 219 -4.73 10.36 13.74
C LEU A 219 -3.92 9.11 13.35
N GLU A 220 -4.56 7.95 13.22
CA GLU A 220 -3.93 6.71 12.76
C GLU A 220 -3.70 6.69 11.24
N SER A 221 -4.68 7.12 10.45
CA SER A 221 -4.71 6.89 9.00
C SER A 221 -4.22 8.07 8.15
N GLY A 222 -4.33 9.30 8.63
CA GLY A 222 -3.88 10.53 7.97
C GLY A 222 -4.61 10.87 6.65
N ILE A 223 -5.80 10.32 6.41
CA ILE A 223 -6.47 10.41 5.12
C ILE A 223 -6.95 11.84 4.81
N VAL A 224 -7.58 12.51 5.77
CA VAL A 224 -8.08 13.88 5.59
C VAL A 224 -6.92 14.89 5.57
N GLU A 225 -5.85 14.65 6.32
CA GLU A 225 -4.62 15.44 6.27
C GLU A 225 -4.00 15.43 4.85
N GLU A 226 -3.95 14.28 4.19
CA GLU A 226 -3.47 14.18 2.80
C GLU A 226 -4.42 14.85 1.78
N PHE A 227 -5.73 14.85 2.07
CA PHE A 227 -6.69 15.66 1.32
C PHE A 227 -6.42 17.15 1.50
N ILE A 228 -6.21 17.63 2.73
CA ILE A 228 -5.87 19.03 3.06
C ILE A 228 -4.60 19.47 2.34
N LYS A 229 -3.53 18.66 2.34
CA LYS A 229 -2.29 18.92 1.60
C LYS A 229 -2.46 18.92 0.07
N GLY A 230 -3.54 18.30 -0.43
CA GLY A 230 -3.85 18.26 -1.86
C GLY A 230 -3.31 17.04 -2.60
N ASN A 231 -2.76 16.06 -1.89
CA ASN A 231 -2.33 14.78 -2.45
C ASN A 231 -3.55 13.94 -2.89
N ILE A 232 -4.69 14.10 -2.21
CA ILE A 232 -5.98 13.57 -2.64
C ILE A 232 -6.83 14.72 -3.20
N ARG A 233 -7.27 14.57 -4.46
CA ARG A 233 -7.95 15.65 -5.19
C ARG A 233 -9.47 15.66 -5.02
N PHE A 234 -10.11 14.49 -4.90
CA PHE A 234 -11.57 14.38 -4.92
C PHE A 234 -12.13 13.77 -3.63
N LYS A 235 -13.26 14.31 -3.14
CA LYS A 235 -13.95 13.80 -1.94
C LYS A 235 -14.34 12.32 -2.02
N LYS A 236 -14.74 11.85 -3.20
CA LYS A 236 -15.10 10.45 -3.42
C LYS A 236 -13.95 9.49 -3.10
N ASP A 237 -12.71 9.92 -3.34
CA ASP A 237 -11.53 9.08 -3.13
C ASP A 237 -11.16 9.07 -1.64
N VAL A 238 -11.37 10.18 -0.92
CA VAL A 238 -11.31 10.24 0.54
C VAL A 238 -12.30 9.26 1.17
N LYS A 239 -13.58 9.28 0.74
CA LYS A 239 -14.60 8.35 1.25
C LYS A 239 -14.21 6.89 1.01
N LYS A 240 -13.74 6.53 -0.18
CA LYS A 240 -13.24 5.18 -0.49
C LYS A 240 -12.09 4.74 0.40
N LEU A 241 -11.15 5.65 0.69
CA LEU A 241 -10.02 5.35 1.57
C LEU A 241 -10.47 5.13 3.01
N ILE A 242 -11.45 5.92 3.48
CA ILE A 242 -12.04 5.73 4.81
C ILE A 242 -12.79 4.38 4.89
N GLU A 243 -13.60 4.04 3.87
CA GLU A 243 -14.27 2.73 3.78
C GLU A 243 -13.26 1.57 3.79
N ALA A 244 -12.17 1.70 3.02
CA ALA A 244 -11.09 0.72 2.99
C ALA A 244 -10.34 0.61 4.32
N TYR A 245 -10.15 1.74 5.03
CA TYR A 245 -9.58 1.75 6.37
C TYR A 245 -10.47 0.97 7.35
N PHE A 246 -11.78 1.20 7.34
CA PHE A 246 -12.72 0.44 8.17
C PHE A 246 -12.69 -1.04 7.82
N HIS A 247 -12.81 -1.41 6.55
CA HIS A 247 -12.73 -2.82 6.13
C HIS A 247 -11.44 -3.50 6.61
N LYS A 248 -10.29 -2.84 6.55
CA LYS A 248 -9.00 -3.42 6.98
C LYS A 248 -8.83 -3.46 8.50
N THR A 249 -9.54 -2.62 9.25
CA THR A 249 -9.43 -2.52 10.71
C THR A 249 -10.50 -3.33 11.45
N THR A 250 -11.71 -3.45 10.90
CA THR A 250 -12.82 -4.24 11.45
C THR A 250 -12.79 -5.70 10.98
N GLU A 251 -12.51 -5.97 9.70
CA GLU A 251 -12.32 -7.34 9.18
C GLU A 251 -10.88 -7.80 9.34
N ARG A 252 -10.34 -7.78 10.57
CA ARG A 252 -8.97 -8.28 10.77
C ARG A 252 -8.85 -9.77 10.49
N PHE A 253 -9.93 -10.56 10.65
CA PHE A 253 -10.03 -11.96 10.24
C PHE A 253 -11.50 -12.36 10.10
N THR A 254 -11.90 -12.92 8.96
CA THR A 254 -13.06 -13.83 8.92
C THR A 254 -12.58 -15.16 9.49
N PRO A 255 -13.03 -15.61 10.67
CA PRO A 255 -12.82 -16.98 11.09
C PRO A 255 -13.63 -17.86 10.12
N ILE A 256 -12.98 -18.31 9.05
CA ILE A 256 -13.53 -19.34 8.19
C ILE A 256 -13.48 -20.60 9.05
N ASN A 257 -14.65 -21.16 9.38
CA ASN A 257 -14.74 -22.49 9.92
C ASN A 257 -14.34 -23.45 8.79
N THR A 258 -13.03 -23.61 8.58
CA THR A 258 -12.49 -24.53 7.58
C THR A 258 -12.70 -25.94 8.12
N PRO A 259 -13.42 -26.81 7.39
CA PRO A 259 -13.55 -28.20 7.82
C PRO A 259 -12.17 -28.82 7.95
N ASP A 260 -12.01 -29.73 8.92
CA ASP A 260 -10.73 -30.40 9.19
C ASP A 260 -10.24 -31.21 7.98
N GLU A 261 -11.15 -31.62 7.10
CA GLU A 261 -10.86 -32.32 5.86
C GLU A 261 -11.69 -31.76 4.70
N ILE A 262 -11.03 -31.52 3.56
CA ILE A 262 -11.64 -31.14 2.28
C ILE A 262 -11.16 -32.13 1.22
N SER A 263 -12.07 -32.77 0.49
CA SER A 263 -11.71 -33.76 -0.52
C SER A 263 -12.46 -33.58 -1.85
N SER A 264 -11.78 -33.87 -2.95
CA SER A 264 -12.29 -34.07 -4.32
C SER A 264 -11.90 -35.48 -4.78
N ASP A 265 -12.13 -35.80 -6.06
CA ASP A 265 -11.72 -37.07 -6.68
C ASP A 265 -10.20 -37.20 -6.78
N ASN A 266 -9.48 -36.08 -6.96
CA ASN A 266 -8.02 -36.08 -7.17
C ASN A 266 -7.22 -35.40 -6.07
N TYR A 267 -7.85 -34.78 -5.08
CA TYR A 267 -7.12 -34.20 -3.96
C TYR A 267 -7.81 -34.32 -2.60
N GLN A 268 -6.99 -34.25 -1.55
CA GLN A 268 -7.42 -34.18 -0.17
C GLN A 268 -6.59 -33.13 0.58
N ILE A 269 -7.24 -32.27 1.36
CA ILE A 269 -6.62 -31.29 2.27
C ILE A 269 -6.99 -31.69 3.68
N ILE A 270 -6.01 -31.84 4.56
CA ILE A 270 -6.18 -32.20 5.97
C ILE A 270 -5.59 -31.07 6.80
N HIS A 271 -6.43 -30.29 7.48
CA HIS A 271 -6.00 -29.22 8.37
C HIS A 271 -5.53 -29.83 9.70
N CYS A 272 -4.22 -30.05 9.83
CA CYS A 272 -3.66 -30.66 11.04
C CYS A 272 -2.16 -30.38 11.19
N ASP A 273 -1.66 -30.63 12.38
CA ASP A 273 -0.22 -30.85 12.59
C ASP A 273 0.18 -32.17 11.90
N SER A 274 1.04 -32.10 10.89
CA SER A 274 1.48 -33.25 10.09
C SER A 274 2.17 -34.33 10.93
N ARG A 275 2.63 -34.02 12.16
CA ARG A 275 3.12 -35.02 13.14
C ARG A 275 2.00 -35.83 13.78
N LYS A 276 0.74 -35.51 13.50
CA LYS A 276 -0.48 -36.14 14.03
C LYS A 276 -1.44 -36.54 12.91
N VAL A 277 -1.04 -36.45 11.65
CA VAL A 277 -1.89 -36.85 10.52
C VAL A 277 -2.30 -38.32 10.66
N GLU A 278 -3.57 -38.58 10.38
CA GLU A 278 -4.15 -39.91 10.26
C GLU A 278 -4.71 -40.05 8.84
N PHE A 279 -4.24 -41.07 8.13
CA PHE A 279 -4.73 -41.38 6.78
C PHE A 279 -5.92 -42.33 6.88
N LYS A 280 -6.86 -42.20 5.93
CA LYS A 280 -7.99 -43.14 5.83
C LYS A 280 -7.48 -44.56 5.56
N ASP A 281 -8.18 -45.56 6.09
CA ASP A 281 -7.86 -46.97 5.85
C ASP A 281 -7.79 -47.27 4.34
N GLY A 282 -6.72 -47.94 3.92
CA GLY A 282 -6.48 -48.27 2.51
C GLY A 282 -5.85 -47.14 1.68
N THR A 283 -5.55 -45.98 2.26
CA THR A 283 -4.75 -44.94 1.60
C THR A 283 -3.42 -45.50 1.13
N LYS A 284 -3.06 -45.25 -0.14
CA LYS A 284 -1.77 -45.61 -0.72
C LYS A 284 -1.19 -44.46 -1.51
N ILE A 285 0.04 -44.07 -1.16
CA ILE A 285 0.77 -43.01 -1.87
C ILE A 285 1.97 -43.58 -2.64
N GLN A 286 2.32 -42.94 -3.75
CA GLN A 286 3.46 -43.32 -4.60
C GLN A 286 4.64 -42.36 -4.45
N GLY A 287 4.47 -41.24 -3.75
CA GLY A 287 5.60 -40.39 -3.40
C GLY A 287 5.27 -39.34 -2.35
N ILE A 288 6.32 -38.73 -1.81
CA ILE A 288 6.24 -37.54 -0.98
C ILE A 288 7.05 -36.46 -1.70
N PHE A 289 6.45 -35.30 -1.95
CA PHE A 289 7.16 -34.13 -2.47
C PHE A 289 6.82 -32.95 -1.58
N THR A 290 7.82 -32.35 -0.93
CA THR A 290 7.54 -31.34 0.09
C THR A 290 8.70 -30.40 0.36
N SER A 291 8.39 -29.31 1.05
CA SER A 291 9.34 -28.30 1.52
C SER A 291 9.05 -27.98 2.99
N PRO A 292 9.68 -28.65 3.98
CA PRO A 292 9.46 -28.35 5.39
C PRO A 292 9.84 -26.90 5.73
N PRO A 293 9.26 -26.30 6.78
CA PRO A 293 9.77 -25.04 7.34
C PRO A 293 11.26 -25.16 7.68
N TYR A 294 12.10 -24.27 7.15
CA TYR A 294 13.55 -24.35 7.37
C TYR A 294 13.91 -23.94 8.79
N TYR A 295 14.85 -24.67 9.40
CA TYR A 295 15.25 -24.46 10.78
C TYR A 295 15.63 -23.00 11.09
N GLN A 296 14.87 -22.38 11.98
CA GLN A 296 15.05 -21.02 12.50
C GLN A 296 15.21 -19.94 11.41
N GLN A 297 14.56 -20.13 10.25
CA GLN A 297 14.59 -19.14 9.16
C GLN A 297 13.37 -18.22 9.19
N ILE A 298 12.19 -18.78 8.97
CA ILE A 298 10.93 -18.04 8.83
C ILE A 298 9.92 -18.61 9.82
N ARG A 299 9.17 -17.72 10.46
CA ARG A 299 7.99 -18.09 11.24
C ARG A 299 6.75 -17.64 10.50
N TYR A 300 5.85 -18.57 10.22
CA TYR A 300 4.64 -18.33 9.42
C TYR A 300 3.41 -18.00 10.30
N SER A 301 3.41 -18.42 11.56
CA SER A 301 2.44 -18.05 12.58
C SER A 301 2.79 -16.74 13.31
N LYS A 302 1.77 -16.04 13.82
CA LYS A 302 1.91 -14.89 14.73
C LYS A 302 1.86 -15.35 16.19
N PRO A 303 2.41 -14.59 17.16
CA PRO A 303 2.43 -14.99 18.58
C PRO A 303 1.08 -15.35 19.20
N ASN A 304 -0.02 -14.82 18.66
CA ASN A 304 -1.38 -15.07 19.14
C ASN A 304 -2.11 -16.16 18.34
N ASP A 305 -1.50 -16.71 17.28
CA ASP A 305 -2.08 -17.80 16.50
C ASP A 305 -2.01 -19.10 17.35
N PRO A 306 -3.08 -19.92 17.41
CA PRO A 306 -3.11 -21.12 18.25
C PRO A 306 -2.05 -22.16 17.84
N GLU A 307 -1.60 -22.12 16.59
CA GLU A 307 -0.58 -23.01 16.03
C GLU A 307 0.87 -22.59 16.34
N TYR A 308 1.08 -21.41 16.95
CA TYR A 308 2.40 -20.80 17.12
C TYR A 308 3.44 -21.71 17.80
N ASN A 309 3.00 -22.45 18.82
CA ASN A 309 3.87 -23.36 19.58
C ASN A 309 4.07 -24.72 18.89
N ASN A 310 3.26 -25.03 17.87
CA ASN A 310 3.28 -26.30 17.15
C ASN A 310 4.02 -26.21 15.81
N GLU A 311 4.35 -25.02 15.31
CA GLU A 311 5.07 -24.83 14.05
C GLU A 311 6.48 -25.47 14.08
N LEU A 312 6.76 -26.38 13.13
CA LEU A 312 8.09 -26.95 12.93
C LEU A 312 9.10 -25.89 12.47
N GLY A 313 10.38 -26.15 12.69
CA GLY A 313 11.49 -25.25 12.34
C GLY A 313 11.94 -24.37 13.50
N TRP A 314 11.26 -24.42 14.65
CA TRP A 314 11.58 -23.60 15.83
C TRP A 314 11.98 -24.42 17.06
N GLU A 315 12.34 -25.67 16.84
CA GLU A 315 12.88 -26.58 17.86
C GLU A 315 14.17 -26.03 18.49
N LYS A 316 14.45 -26.48 19.72
CA LYS A 316 15.60 -25.97 20.49
C LYS A 316 16.93 -26.40 19.89
N THR A 317 16.95 -27.55 19.23
CA THR A 317 18.16 -28.16 18.67
C THR A 317 17.94 -28.62 17.22
N PRO A 318 18.99 -28.62 16.38
CA PRO A 318 18.94 -29.18 15.03
C PRO A 318 18.47 -30.64 15.00
N GLU A 319 18.88 -31.44 15.99
CA GLU A 319 18.52 -32.85 16.11
C GLU A 319 17.03 -33.04 16.38
N GLU A 320 16.45 -32.20 17.23
CA GLU A 320 15.01 -32.22 17.52
C GLU A 320 14.19 -31.82 16.28
N TYR A 321 14.64 -30.80 15.53
CA TYR A 321 14.04 -30.43 14.25
C TYR A 321 14.07 -31.58 13.24
N VAL A 322 15.25 -32.16 13.00
CA VAL A 322 15.42 -33.28 12.06
C VAL A 322 14.56 -34.47 12.48
N LYS A 323 14.52 -34.80 13.78
CA LYS A 323 13.66 -35.86 14.31
C LYS A 323 12.17 -35.60 14.01
N ASN A 324 11.71 -34.36 14.18
CA ASN A 324 10.33 -34.00 13.88
C ASN A 324 10.02 -34.08 12.39
N VAL A 325 10.90 -33.58 11.52
CA VAL A 325 10.74 -33.71 10.05
C VAL A 325 10.65 -35.18 9.65
N ILE A 326 11.57 -36.02 10.14
CA ILE A 326 11.58 -37.47 9.85
C ILE A 326 10.29 -38.13 10.35
N SER A 327 9.77 -37.74 11.52
CA SER A 327 8.52 -38.30 12.04
C SER A 327 7.33 -38.05 11.11
N VAL A 328 7.28 -36.88 10.47
CA VAL A 328 6.25 -36.53 9.48
C VAL A 328 6.42 -37.36 8.20
N ILE A 329 7.66 -37.46 7.72
CA ILE A 329 7.98 -38.27 6.53
C ILE A 329 7.63 -39.75 6.76
N LYS A 330 7.93 -40.30 7.94
CA LYS A 330 7.58 -41.68 8.31
C LYS A 330 6.08 -41.95 8.25
N ARG A 331 5.25 -41.01 8.73
CA ARG A 331 3.78 -41.16 8.63
C ARG A 331 3.31 -41.31 7.20
N GLY A 332 3.83 -40.49 6.28
CA GLY A 332 3.54 -40.67 4.85
C GLY A 332 4.11 -41.98 4.30
N ALA A 333 5.33 -42.35 4.72
CA ALA A 333 5.98 -43.58 4.29
C ALA A 333 5.26 -44.85 4.77
N ASP A 334 4.55 -44.82 5.90
CA ASP A 334 3.77 -45.94 6.43
C ASP A 334 2.64 -46.34 5.46
N VAL A 335 2.02 -45.37 4.80
CA VAL A 335 1.00 -45.57 3.76
C VAL A 335 1.56 -45.52 2.33
N MET A 336 2.88 -45.43 2.17
CA MET A 336 3.54 -45.40 0.86
C MET A 336 3.74 -46.81 0.31
N ASP A 337 3.59 -46.97 -1.00
CA ASP A 337 3.97 -48.22 -1.68
C ASP A 337 5.48 -48.47 -1.62
N GLU A 338 5.91 -49.73 -1.68
CA GLU A 338 7.34 -50.12 -1.61
C GLU A 338 8.23 -49.46 -2.67
N LYS A 339 7.63 -49.04 -3.80
CA LYS A 339 8.34 -48.37 -4.90
C LYS A 339 8.38 -46.85 -4.78
N GLY A 340 7.80 -46.29 -3.72
CA GLY A 340 7.65 -44.85 -3.57
C GLY A 340 8.96 -44.13 -3.27
N VAL A 341 8.98 -42.85 -3.64
CA VAL A 341 10.13 -41.96 -3.54
C VAL A 341 9.76 -40.73 -2.71
N ILE A 342 10.72 -40.24 -1.94
CA ILE A 342 10.61 -39.12 -1.03
C ILE A 342 11.54 -38.02 -1.56
N MET A 343 10.98 -36.85 -1.85
CA MET A 343 11.66 -35.69 -2.40
C MET A 343 11.45 -34.51 -1.46
N ILE A 344 12.54 -33.99 -0.90
CA ILE A 344 12.50 -32.95 0.13
C ILE A 344 13.31 -31.75 -0.35
N ASN A 345 12.63 -30.64 -0.63
CA ASN A 345 13.27 -29.35 -0.86
C ASN A 345 13.62 -28.71 0.49
N ILE A 346 14.90 -28.45 0.73
CA ILE A 346 15.39 -27.91 1.99
C ILE A 346 16.69 -27.14 1.78
N ASN A 347 17.06 -26.27 2.71
CA ASN A 347 18.33 -25.56 2.64
C ASN A 347 19.08 -25.54 3.98
N GLU A 348 20.36 -25.23 3.90
CA GLU A 348 21.20 -25.05 5.08
C GLU A 348 20.78 -23.82 5.89
N THR A 349 20.96 -23.95 7.20
CA THR A 349 20.77 -22.87 8.15
C THR A 349 22.13 -22.38 8.63
N PHE A 350 22.29 -21.06 8.72
CA PHE A 350 23.52 -20.43 9.17
C PHE A 350 23.26 -19.56 10.39
N GLN A 351 24.00 -19.79 11.47
CA GLN A 351 23.96 -18.98 12.67
C GLN A 351 25.31 -18.30 12.87
N LYS A 352 25.31 -16.97 12.91
CA LYS A 352 26.53 -16.14 13.08
C LYS A 352 27.66 -16.52 12.10
N GLY A 353 27.30 -16.87 10.86
CA GLY A 353 28.25 -17.25 9.80
C GLY A 353 28.70 -18.71 9.82
N VAL A 354 28.27 -19.51 10.80
CA VAL A 354 28.57 -20.94 10.90
C VAL A 354 27.40 -21.73 10.34
N CYS A 355 27.68 -22.72 9.49
CA CYS A 355 26.69 -23.68 9.01
C CYS A 355 26.25 -24.58 10.16
N VAL A 356 24.94 -24.72 10.36
CA VAL A 356 24.37 -25.59 11.40
C VAL A 356 24.49 -27.08 11.00
N GLY A 357 24.53 -27.38 9.70
CA GLY A 357 24.67 -28.75 9.21
C GLY A 357 23.36 -29.52 9.18
N ILE A 358 22.25 -28.85 8.82
CA ILE A 358 20.92 -29.46 8.76
C ILE A 358 20.87 -30.55 7.68
N ILE A 359 21.48 -30.30 6.52
CA ILE A 359 21.45 -31.23 5.38
C ILE A 359 22.20 -32.54 5.70
N PRO A 360 23.48 -32.53 6.14
CA PRO A 360 24.18 -33.78 6.45
C PRO A 360 23.52 -34.53 7.62
N LEU A 361 22.95 -33.82 8.61
CA LEU A 361 22.21 -34.44 9.71
C LEU A 361 20.94 -35.13 9.21
N LEU A 362 20.13 -34.44 8.40
CA LEU A 362 18.92 -35.01 7.82
C LEU A 362 19.21 -36.24 6.95
N ILE A 363 20.24 -36.18 6.09
CA ILE A 363 20.66 -37.32 5.26
C ILE A 363 21.08 -38.50 6.15
N THR A 364 21.89 -38.25 7.18
CA THR A 364 22.39 -39.31 8.06
C THR A 364 21.26 -40.01 8.81
N GLU A 365 20.29 -39.24 9.31
CA GLU A 365 19.16 -39.78 10.06
C GLU A 365 18.13 -40.46 9.14
N MET A 366 17.80 -39.88 7.99
CA MET A 366 16.89 -40.50 7.00
C MET A 366 17.41 -41.84 6.48
N LYS A 367 18.73 -41.98 6.30
CA LYS A 367 19.36 -43.23 5.82
C LYS A 367 19.20 -44.43 6.75
N LYS A 368 18.76 -44.22 7.99
CA LYS A 368 18.48 -45.31 8.93
C LYS A 368 17.23 -46.09 8.53
N ASP A 369 16.27 -45.43 7.88
CA ASP A 369 14.97 -46.01 7.52
C ASP A 369 14.73 -46.03 6.00
N PHE A 370 15.44 -45.20 5.23
CA PHE A 370 15.24 -45.03 3.79
C PHE A 370 16.55 -45.17 3.00
N HIS A 371 16.43 -45.41 1.69
CA HIS A 371 17.57 -45.46 0.79
C HIS A 371 17.83 -44.09 0.17
N TYR A 372 18.99 -43.50 0.45
CA TYR A 372 19.40 -42.24 -0.16
C TYR A 372 19.81 -42.46 -1.63
N ILE A 373 19.13 -41.78 -2.55
CA ILE A 373 19.36 -41.88 -4.00
C ILE A 373 20.39 -40.82 -4.41
N GLN A 374 20.05 -39.55 -4.26
CA GLN A 374 20.90 -38.43 -4.67
C GLN A 374 20.47 -37.11 -4.02
N THR A 375 21.31 -36.09 -4.21
CA THR A 375 20.97 -34.68 -3.96
C THR A 375 20.96 -33.96 -5.30
N CYS A 376 19.92 -33.18 -5.55
CA CYS A 376 19.92 -32.18 -6.60
C CYS A 376 20.00 -30.77 -6.00
N MET A 377 20.42 -29.79 -6.80
CA MET A 377 20.62 -28.40 -6.43
C MET A 377 19.78 -27.52 -7.34
N TRP A 378 18.82 -26.80 -6.76
CA TRP A 378 18.02 -25.81 -7.45
C TRP A 378 18.68 -24.45 -7.32
N VAL A 379 19.29 -23.96 -8.41
CA VAL A 379 20.02 -22.69 -8.48
C VAL A 379 19.04 -21.54 -8.65
N LYS A 380 19.19 -20.50 -7.82
CA LYS A 380 18.37 -19.30 -7.84
C LYS A 380 19.15 -18.16 -8.52
N PRO A 381 18.72 -17.67 -9.69
CA PRO A 381 19.45 -16.63 -10.42
C PRO A 381 19.49 -15.31 -9.64
N ASP A 382 18.40 -14.95 -8.97
CA ASP A 382 18.27 -13.71 -8.17
C ASP A 382 18.46 -13.94 -6.66
N ALA A 383 19.54 -14.64 -6.29
CA ALA A 383 19.87 -14.81 -4.87
C ALA A 383 20.07 -13.43 -4.20
N LYS A 384 19.27 -13.14 -3.14
CA LYS A 384 19.34 -11.85 -2.44
C LYS A 384 20.78 -11.57 -1.99
N PRO A 385 21.33 -10.37 -2.30
CA PRO A 385 22.69 -10.04 -1.96
C PRO A 385 22.89 -10.07 -0.44
N GLN A 386 23.98 -10.70 -0.01
CA GLN A 386 24.33 -10.78 1.41
C GLN A 386 25.06 -9.51 1.85
N GLN A 387 24.82 -9.10 3.09
CA GLN A 387 25.52 -7.96 3.67
C GLN A 387 27.03 -8.26 3.80
N ASN A 388 27.88 -7.26 3.53
CA ASN A 388 29.36 -7.39 3.58
C ASN A 388 29.91 -7.92 4.92
N LYS A 389 29.13 -7.86 6.00
CA LYS A 389 29.50 -8.37 7.33
C LYS A 389 29.38 -9.89 7.46
N VAL A 390 28.75 -10.56 6.49
CA VAL A 390 28.57 -12.02 6.48
C VAL A 390 29.87 -12.68 6.03
N LYS A 391 30.50 -13.45 6.91
CA LYS A 391 31.81 -14.09 6.67
C LYS A 391 31.67 -15.49 6.06
N ARG A 392 30.94 -15.60 4.94
CA ARG A 392 30.78 -16.85 4.17
C ARG A 392 30.40 -16.54 2.72
N LEU A 393 30.45 -17.55 1.85
CA LEU A 393 29.94 -17.44 0.49
C LEU A 393 28.42 -17.27 0.49
N MET A 394 27.92 -16.61 -0.55
CA MET A 394 26.50 -16.42 -0.78
C MET A 394 25.82 -17.78 -0.99
N ASN A 395 24.64 -17.95 -0.39
CA ASN A 395 23.82 -19.12 -0.69
C ASN A 395 22.96 -18.79 -1.91
N SER A 396 23.19 -19.50 -3.01
CA SER A 396 22.56 -19.25 -4.31
C SER A 396 21.75 -20.43 -4.83
N PHE A 397 21.51 -21.44 -3.99
CA PHE A 397 20.76 -22.63 -4.36
C PHE A 397 20.01 -23.23 -3.17
N GLU A 398 19.09 -24.16 -3.45
CA GLU A 398 18.44 -25.04 -2.47
C GLU A 398 18.73 -26.50 -2.78
N TYR A 399 18.65 -27.35 -1.77
CA TYR A 399 18.89 -28.79 -1.88
C TYR A 399 17.57 -29.52 -2.10
N ILE A 400 17.56 -30.48 -3.01
CA ILE A 400 16.46 -31.42 -3.18
C ILE A 400 17.01 -32.80 -2.90
N LEU A 401 16.66 -33.31 -1.72
CA LEU A 401 17.13 -34.60 -1.25
C LEU A 401 16.15 -35.68 -1.69
N ILE A 402 16.67 -36.73 -2.35
CA ILE A 402 15.86 -37.81 -2.90
C ILE A 402 16.20 -39.11 -2.17
N PHE A 403 15.16 -39.74 -1.60
CA PHE A 403 15.23 -41.04 -0.95
C PHE A 403 14.16 -41.97 -1.51
N SER A 404 14.31 -43.28 -1.33
CA SER A 404 13.27 -44.26 -1.63
C SER A 404 12.95 -45.14 -0.43
N LYS A 405 11.72 -45.66 -0.42
CA LYS A 405 11.26 -46.62 0.59
C LYS A 405 12.01 -47.96 0.49
N SER A 406 12.24 -48.44 -0.73
CA SER A 406 13.04 -49.63 -1.00
C SER A 406 14.09 -49.38 -2.07
N LYS A 407 15.03 -50.31 -2.25
CA LYS A 407 15.98 -50.26 -3.37
C LYS A 407 15.26 -50.34 -4.73
N LYS A 408 14.10 -50.97 -4.79
CA LYS A 408 13.29 -51.16 -6.01
C LYS A 408 12.28 -50.05 -6.15
N TYR A 409 12.75 -48.84 -6.45
CA TYR A 409 11.89 -47.65 -6.57
C TYR A 409 11.44 -47.38 -8.02
N ASN A 410 10.38 -46.59 -8.16
CA ASN A 410 9.89 -46.13 -9.45
C ASN A 410 10.88 -45.12 -10.04
N TYR A 411 11.35 -45.35 -11.25
CA TYR A 411 12.16 -44.41 -11.99
C TYR A 411 11.80 -44.45 -13.47
N ASN A 412 11.49 -43.28 -14.01
CA ASN A 412 11.31 -43.01 -15.42
C ASN A 412 12.33 -41.96 -15.84
N GLN A 413 13.04 -42.23 -16.92
CA GLN A 413 14.04 -41.30 -17.43
C GLN A 413 13.32 -40.16 -18.17
N PHE A 414 13.01 -39.09 -17.44
CA PHE A 414 12.38 -37.90 -18.02
C PHE A 414 13.37 -37.16 -18.93
N LYS A 415 13.02 -37.09 -20.21
CA LYS A 415 13.82 -36.51 -21.29
C LYS A 415 13.01 -35.46 -22.01
N LEU A 416 13.65 -34.36 -22.39
CA LEU A 416 13.06 -33.33 -23.23
C LEU A 416 13.63 -33.43 -24.63
N TYR A 417 12.77 -33.43 -25.65
CA TYR A 417 13.24 -33.33 -27.03
C TYR A 417 13.80 -31.92 -27.27
N ASN A 418 15.00 -31.82 -27.84
CA ASN A 418 15.62 -30.56 -28.18
C ASN A 418 15.85 -30.49 -29.69
N SER A 419 15.06 -29.67 -30.38
CA SER A 419 15.12 -29.49 -31.83
C SER A 419 16.45 -28.93 -32.33
N ASP A 420 17.20 -28.24 -31.46
CA ASP A 420 18.50 -27.66 -31.79
C ASP A 420 19.64 -28.70 -31.69
N LYS A 421 19.36 -29.88 -31.14
CA LYS A 421 20.33 -30.99 -31.03
C LYS A 421 20.11 -32.03 -32.11
N ALA A 422 21.07 -32.15 -33.01
CA ALA A 422 21.14 -33.26 -33.96
C ALA A 422 21.96 -34.43 -33.41
N ALA A 423 21.53 -35.66 -33.71
CA ALA A 423 22.32 -36.85 -33.42
C ALA A 423 23.61 -36.80 -34.25
N SER A 424 24.76 -36.72 -33.58
CA SER A 424 26.06 -36.56 -34.23
C SER A 424 27.10 -37.45 -33.58
N VAL A 425 28.06 -37.91 -34.38
CA VAL A 425 29.19 -38.69 -33.86
C VAL A 425 30.13 -37.74 -33.14
N SER A 426 30.34 -37.98 -31.85
CA SER A 426 31.27 -37.20 -31.03
C SER A 426 32.22 -38.13 -30.26
N LYS A 427 33.40 -37.61 -29.92
CA LYS A 427 34.33 -38.34 -29.03
C LYS A 427 33.75 -38.33 -27.63
N GLY A 428 33.58 -39.51 -27.04
CA GLY A 428 33.16 -39.64 -25.64
C GLY A 428 34.20 -39.08 -24.68
N CYS A 429 33.85 -38.98 -23.40
CA CYS A 429 34.81 -38.64 -22.36
C CYS A 429 36.01 -39.58 -22.43
N SER A 430 37.22 -39.02 -22.36
CA SER A 430 38.45 -39.82 -22.37
C SER A 430 38.55 -40.60 -21.06
N GLU A 431 38.29 -41.90 -21.11
CA GLU A 431 38.52 -42.77 -19.96
C GLU A 431 39.98 -43.20 -19.93
N GLN A 432 40.53 -43.23 -18.72
CA GLN A 432 41.88 -43.74 -18.51
C GLN A 432 41.78 -45.25 -18.34
N SER A 433 42.25 -46.00 -19.34
CA SER A 433 42.40 -47.45 -19.22
C SER A 433 43.31 -47.78 -18.02
N GLY A 434 43.13 -48.96 -17.41
CA GLY A 434 43.99 -49.44 -16.30
C GLY A 434 45.49 -49.41 -16.58
N ASN A 435 45.91 -49.27 -17.85
CA ASN A 435 47.29 -49.08 -18.28
C ASN A 435 47.70 -47.60 -18.53
N GLY A 436 46.91 -46.62 -18.05
CA GLY A 436 47.22 -45.19 -18.16
C GLY A 436 46.99 -44.55 -19.53
N LYS A 437 46.62 -45.33 -20.57
CA LYS A 437 46.26 -44.81 -21.90
C LYS A 437 44.85 -44.21 -21.90
N LYS A 438 44.73 -42.95 -22.35
CA LYS A 438 43.43 -42.33 -22.63
C LYS A 438 42.83 -42.96 -23.89
N VAL A 439 41.69 -43.61 -23.75
CA VAL A 439 40.91 -44.13 -24.87
C VAL A 439 39.59 -43.34 -24.87
N SER A 440 39.27 -42.69 -25.98
CA SER A 440 37.97 -42.07 -26.19
C SER A 440 37.25 -42.83 -27.28
N GLY A 441 36.21 -43.59 -26.92
CA GLY A 441 35.30 -44.18 -27.90
C GLY A 441 34.56 -43.10 -28.68
N LEU A 442 34.11 -43.44 -29.89
CA LEU A 442 33.12 -42.63 -30.60
C LEU A 442 31.74 -43.02 -30.07
N HIS A 443 30.90 -42.02 -29.78
CA HIS A 443 29.50 -42.21 -29.40
C HIS A 443 28.62 -41.29 -30.23
N ILE A 444 27.34 -41.64 -30.36
CA ILE A 444 26.34 -40.80 -31.01
C ILE A 444 25.64 -39.99 -29.91
N SER A 445 25.64 -38.66 -30.04
CA SER A 445 24.92 -37.78 -29.12
C SER A 445 23.40 -37.98 -29.28
N ASN A 446 22.66 -37.94 -28.17
CA ASN A 446 21.20 -37.98 -28.24
C ASN A 446 20.63 -36.60 -28.58
N THR A 447 19.42 -36.56 -29.15
CA THR A 447 18.69 -35.32 -29.47
C THR A 447 17.83 -34.80 -28.31
N PHE A 448 18.02 -35.37 -27.11
CA PHE A 448 17.21 -35.05 -25.95
C PHE A 448 18.08 -34.45 -24.83
N ASP A 449 17.51 -33.47 -24.14
CA ASP A 449 17.99 -33.01 -22.85
C ASP A 449 17.53 -33.93 -21.73
N GLN A 450 18.42 -34.13 -20.76
CA GLN A 450 18.16 -34.90 -19.55
C GLN A 450 18.18 -33.96 -18.36
N CYS A 451 17.31 -34.24 -17.39
CA CYS A 451 17.35 -33.54 -16.11
C CYS A 451 18.70 -33.76 -15.43
N ARG A 452 19.30 -32.66 -14.95
CA ARG A 452 20.59 -32.67 -14.27
C ARG A 452 20.39 -32.58 -12.76
N ASP A 453 21.44 -32.93 -12.03
CA ASP A 453 21.51 -32.71 -10.58
C ASP A 453 21.64 -31.23 -10.23
N PHE A 454 22.29 -30.42 -11.07
CA PHE A 454 22.27 -28.95 -11.01
C PHE A 454 21.21 -28.40 -11.97
N MET A 455 20.13 -27.83 -11.43
CA MET A 455 19.03 -27.25 -12.21
C MET A 455 18.97 -25.75 -12.00
N PHE A 456 19.05 -25.02 -13.11
CA PHE A 456 18.80 -23.60 -13.19
C PHE A 456 17.33 -23.33 -13.45
N GLU A 457 16.92 -22.10 -13.21
CA GLU A 457 15.52 -21.70 -13.36
C GLU A 457 15.09 -21.71 -14.83
N GLU A 458 16.01 -21.37 -15.73
CA GLU A 458 15.85 -21.41 -17.17
C GLU A 458 15.73 -22.85 -17.71
N ASP A 459 16.27 -23.85 -16.99
CA ASP A 459 16.06 -25.25 -17.35
C ASP A 459 14.57 -25.62 -17.25
N PHE A 460 13.78 -24.89 -16.45
CA PHE A 460 12.35 -25.13 -16.29
C PHE A 460 11.46 -24.50 -17.35
N THR A 461 11.92 -23.46 -18.03
CA THR A 461 11.19 -22.89 -19.18
C THR A 461 11.11 -23.88 -20.35
N ASP A 462 12.14 -24.71 -20.54
CA ASP A 462 12.14 -25.75 -21.58
C ASP A 462 11.25 -26.95 -21.24
N TYR A 463 10.99 -27.25 -19.95
CA TYR A 463 10.03 -28.31 -19.54
C TYR A 463 8.59 -28.00 -19.96
N LEU A 464 8.29 -26.74 -20.33
CA LEU A 464 6.94 -26.23 -20.58
C LEU A 464 6.79 -25.47 -21.91
N VAL A 465 7.71 -25.61 -22.87
CA VAL A 465 7.42 -25.14 -24.25
C VAL A 465 6.37 -26.08 -24.87
N LEU A 466 5.12 -25.93 -24.40
CA LEU A 466 3.91 -26.32 -25.08
C LEU A 466 3.91 -25.49 -26.36
N ASN A 467 4.08 -26.16 -27.49
CA ASN A 467 4.23 -25.55 -28.80
C ASN A 467 3.19 -24.43 -29.02
N HIS A 468 3.70 -23.27 -29.46
CA HIS A 468 2.94 -22.34 -30.28
C HIS A 468 2.33 -23.11 -31.45
N GLY A 469 1.06 -23.48 -31.32
CA GLY A 469 0.26 -23.92 -32.44
C GLY A 469 0.09 -22.75 -33.39
N SER A 470 0.78 -22.80 -34.52
CA SER A 470 0.50 -21.99 -35.70
C SER A 470 -0.98 -22.10 -36.06
N GLY A 471 -1.77 -21.09 -35.68
CA GLY A 471 -3.23 -21.19 -35.79
C GLY A 471 -3.98 -19.92 -35.39
N ARG A 472 -3.71 -18.81 -36.09
CA ARG A 472 -4.57 -17.61 -36.20
C ARG A 472 -4.82 -16.80 -34.93
N SER A 473 -3.91 -15.87 -34.66
CA SER A 473 -4.28 -14.55 -34.13
C SER A 473 -3.16 -13.57 -34.48
N GLN A 474 -3.43 -12.70 -35.46
CA GLN A 474 -2.75 -11.42 -35.52
C GLN A 474 -3.26 -10.59 -34.35
N ASP A 475 -2.68 -10.80 -33.17
CA ASP A 475 -2.76 -9.89 -32.03
C ASP A 475 -1.55 -10.17 -31.15
N GLU A 476 -0.59 -9.24 -31.15
CA GLU A 476 0.69 -9.32 -30.45
C GLU A 476 0.58 -9.28 -28.90
N ASN A 477 -0.54 -9.69 -28.28
CA ASN A 477 -0.72 -9.53 -26.82
C ASN A 477 -1.52 -10.64 -26.10
N LEU A 478 -1.58 -11.88 -26.61
CA LEU A 478 -2.29 -12.99 -25.96
C LEU A 478 -1.43 -14.24 -25.73
N SER A 479 -0.21 -14.05 -25.22
CA SER A 479 0.74 -15.13 -24.88
C SER A 479 0.91 -15.34 -23.37
N GLN A 480 -0.16 -15.35 -22.57
CA GLN A 480 -0.04 -15.45 -21.10
C GLN A 480 -1.01 -16.36 -20.34
N ASP A 481 -1.77 -17.25 -20.97
CA ASP A 481 -2.83 -17.98 -20.24
C ASP A 481 -2.54 -19.46 -19.90
N PHE A 482 -1.27 -19.85 -19.70
CA PHE A 482 -0.96 -21.13 -19.01
C PHE A 482 -0.04 -21.00 -17.77
N PHE A 483 0.47 -19.81 -17.45
CA PHE A 483 1.60 -19.73 -16.53
C PHE A 483 1.18 -19.23 -15.15
N GLY A 484 0.89 -20.18 -14.26
CA GLY A 484 1.05 -19.97 -12.83
C GLY A 484 2.47 -19.49 -12.50
N SER A 485 2.59 -18.59 -11.53
CA SER A 485 3.87 -18.05 -11.05
C SER A 485 4.90 -19.15 -10.77
N PHE A 486 5.90 -19.24 -11.65
CA PHE A 486 7.31 -19.61 -11.48
C PHE A 486 7.75 -20.68 -10.45
N PRO A 487 7.54 -20.57 -9.12
CA PRO A 487 7.76 -21.70 -8.20
C PRO A 487 6.94 -22.97 -8.50
N THR A 488 5.92 -22.91 -9.36
CA THR A 488 5.10 -24.06 -9.75
C THR A 488 5.84 -25.14 -10.56
N LEU A 489 7.01 -24.87 -11.14
CA LEU A 489 7.64 -25.82 -12.08
C LEU A 489 8.61 -26.82 -11.44
N LEU A 490 9.11 -26.50 -10.25
CA LEU A 490 10.09 -27.31 -9.54
C LEU A 490 9.69 -28.79 -9.40
N PRO A 491 8.44 -29.16 -9.10
CA PRO A 491 8.05 -30.56 -8.94
C PRO A 491 8.13 -31.38 -10.23
N ILE A 492 8.03 -30.76 -11.41
CA ILE A 492 7.88 -31.44 -12.71
C ILE A 492 8.93 -32.54 -12.93
N PRO A 493 10.25 -32.24 -12.95
CA PRO A 493 11.25 -33.26 -13.27
C PRO A 493 11.23 -34.44 -12.29
N PHE A 494 10.94 -34.18 -11.02
CA PHE A 494 10.92 -35.23 -10.00
C PHE A 494 9.66 -36.09 -10.09
N VAL A 495 8.50 -35.46 -10.25
CA VAL A 495 7.22 -36.17 -10.33
C VAL A 495 7.15 -36.98 -11.61
N MET A 496 7.59 -36.43 -12.73
CA MET A 496 7.68 -37.14 -14.01
C MET A 496 8.67 -38.29 -13.98
N SER A 497 9.74 -38.20 -13.17
CA SER A 497 10.70 -39.28 -13.01
C SER A 497 10.31 -40.34 -11.98
N PHE A 498 9.70 -39.98 -10.85
CA PHE A 498 9.58 -40.91 -9.72
C PHE A 498 8.14 -41.31 -9.40
N VAL A 499 7.13 -40.61 -9.95
CA VAL A 499 5.72 -40.85 -9.63
C VAL A 499 4.94 -41.22 -10.90
N PRO A 500 4.31 -42.41 -10.95
CA PRO A 500 3.50 -42.83 -12.10
C PRO A 500 2.28 -41.93 -12.28
N GLU A 501 1.65 -41.99 -13.46
CA GLU A 501 0.38 -41.28 -13.69
C GLU A 501 -0.71 -41.82 -12.79
N ASN A 502 -1.67 -40.97 -12.45
CA ASN A 502 -2.71 -41.21 -11.44
C ASN A 502 -2.16 -41.56 -10.05
N GLY A 503 -0.84 -41.51 -9.84
CA GLY A 503 -0.19 -41.72 -8.57
C GLY A 503 -0.56 -40.61 -7.58
N THR A 504 -0.68 -40.97 -6.31
CA THR A 504 -0.98 -40.06 -5.22
C THR A 504 0.32 -39.60 -4.56
N VAL A 505 0.51 -38.29 -4.48
CA VAL A 505 1.66 -37.65 -3.82
C VAL A 505 1.19 -36.99 -2.53
N TYR A 506 1.96 -37.18 -1.45
CA TYR A 506 1.71 -36.52 -0.19
C TYR A 506 2.64 -35.30 -0.01
N ASP A 507 2.05 -34.13 0.25
CA ASP A 507 2.78 -32.93 0.68
C ASP A 507 2.43 -32.61 2.14
N PRO A 508 3.29 -32.96 3.11
CA PRO A 508 3.04 -32.67 4.51
C PRO A 508 3.05 -31.18 4.89
N PHE A 509 3.51 -30.29 4.00
CA PHE A 509 3.70 -28.86 4.29
C PHE A 509 3.10 -28.01 3.15
N GLY A 510 1.77 -28.01 3.06
CA GLY A 510 1.03 -27.47 1.92
C GLY A 510 1.33 -26.00 1.58
N GLY A 511 1.57 -25.15 2.58
CA GLY A 511 1.91 -23.75 2.38
C GLY A 511 0.83 -23.02 1.58
N THR A 512 1.14 -22.67 0.33
CA THR A 512 0.19 -22.00 -0.57
C THR A 512 -0.55 -22.96 -1.52
N GLY A 513 -0.21 -24.25 -1.54
CA GLY A 513 -0.82 -25.25 -2.42
C GLY A 513 -0.26 -25.31 -3.85
N THR A 514 0.85 -24.61 -4.12
CA THR A 514 1.48 -24.57 -5.46
C THR A 514 1.94 -25.95 -5.94
N THR A 515 2.53 -26.76 -5.06
CA THR A 515 2.94 -28.14 -5.38
C THR A 515 1.75 -28.95 -5.86
N GLY A 516 0.64 -28.91 -5.12
CA GLY A 516 -0.56 -29.67 -5.45
C GLY A 516 -1.20 -29.26 -6.76
N ARG A 517 -1.24 -27.96 -7.07
CA ARG A 517 -1.72 -27.47 -8.38
C ARG A 517 -0.93 -28.09 -9.54
N THR A 518 0.41 -28.07 -9.45
CA THR A 518 1.28 -28.67 -10.48
C THR A 518 1.05 -30.16 -10.60
N LEU A 519 0.97 -30.88 -9.48
CA LEU A 519 0.73 -32.32 -9.48
C LEU A 519 -0.59 -32.68 -10.20
N LEU A 520 -1.67 -31.95 -9.89
CA LEU A 520 -2.98 -32.15 -10.52
C LEU A 520 -2.92 -31.90 -12.04
N SER A 521 -2.24 -30.83 -12.48
CA SER A 521 -2.04 -30.54 -13.91
C SER A 521 -1.19 -31.59 -14.65
N LEU A 522 -0.48 -32.44 -13.92
CA LEU A 522 0.32 -33.54 -14.46
C LEU A 522 -0.39 -34.89 -14.33
N ASN A 523 -1.71 -34.94 -14.17
CA ASN A 523 -2.47 -36.18 -14.00
C ASN A 523 -2.05 -36.98 -12.74
N ARG A 524 -1.68 -36.31 -11.64
CA ARG A 524 -1.42 -36.94 -10.34
C ARG A 524 -2.47 -36.52 -9.33
N LYS A 525 -2.62 -37.33 -8.29
CA LYS A 525 -3.46 -37.03 -7.13
C LYS A 525 -2.62 -36.47 -6.00
N VAL A 526 -3.21 -35.66 -5.13
CA VAL A 526 -2.46 -35.04 -4.03
C VAL A 526 -3.18 -35.12 -2.69
N ILE A 527 -2.45 -35.48 -1.64
CA ILE A 527 -2.88 -35.32 -0.26
C ILE A 527 -2.00 -34.22 0.35
N ILE A 528 -2.61 -33.20 0.95
CA ILE A 528 -1.90 -32.07 1.56
C ILE A 528 -2.29 -31.99 3.03
N THR A 529 -1.30 -31.87 3.90
CA THR A 529 -1.55 -31.36 5.27
C THR A 529 -1.03 -29.95 5.41
N GLU A 530 -1.77 -29.13 6.15
CA GLU A 530 -1.37 -27.76 6.46
C GLU A 530 -1.73 -27.46 7.91
N LEU A 531 -0.78 -26.88 8.64
CA LEU A 531 -0.94 -26.53 10.04
C LEU A 531 -1.80 -25.27 10.19
N LEU A 532 -1.58 -24.25 9.35
CA LEU A 532 -2.20 -22.94 9.52
C LEU A 532 -3.55 -22.88 8.81
N GLY A 533 -4.65 -22.85 9.56
CA GLY A 533 -6.01 -22.79 9.02
C GLY A 533 -6.25 -21.65 8.02
N LYS A 534 -5.54 -20.51 8.18
CA LYS A 534 -5.60 -19.36 7.26
C LYS A 534 -5.14 -19.67 5.83
N ASN A 535 -4.32 -20.71 5.64
CA ASN A 535 -3.80 -21.10 4.34
C ASN A 535 -4.76 -22.04 3.57
N ILE A 536 -5.64 -22.75 4.28
CA ILE A 536 -6.56 -23.76 3.73
C ILE A 536 -7.42 -23.22 2.57
N PRO A 537 -8.04 -22.02 2.65
CA PRO A 537 -8.83 -21.49 1.53
C PRO A 537 -8.00 -21.27 0.26
N ASN A 538 -6.76 -20.79 0.40
CA ASN A 538 -5.86 -20.58 -0.73
C ASN A 538 -5.37 -21.91 -1.32
N ILE A 539 -5.06 -22.91 -0.47
CA ILE A 539 -4.74 -24.25 -0.94
C ILE A 539 -5.90 -24.81 -1.76
N LYS A 540 -7.13 -24.77 -1.24
CA LYS A 540 -8.33 -25.22 -1.96
C LYS A 540 -8.45 -24.56 -3.33
N MET A 541 -8.37 -23.24 -3.39
CA MET A 541 -8.42 -22.50 -4.65
C MET A 541 -7.32 -22.93 -5.64
N MET A 542 -6.09 -23.16 -5.17
CA MET A 542 -4.98 -23.61 -6.02
C MET A 542 -5.20 -25.03 -6.54
N LEU A 543 -5.77 -25.93 -5.73
CA LEU A 543 -6.07 -27.30 -6.15
C LEU A 543 -7.25 -27.35 -7.13
N GLU A 544 -8.33 -26.59 -6.89
CA GLU A 544 -9.44 -26.44 -7.83
C GLU A 544 -8.95 -25.91 -9.18
N LYS A 545 -8.02 -24.94 -9.17
CA LYS A 545 -7.38 -24.47 -10.39
C LYS A 545 -6.54 -25.55 -11.07
N GLY A 546 -5.82 -26.37 -10.32
CA GLY A 546 -5.06 -27.50 -10.86
C GLY A 546 -5.94 -28.55 -11.54
N GLU A 547 -7.11 -28.86 -10.96
CA GLU A 547 -8.11 -29.73 -11.59
C GLU A 547 -8.71 -29.10 -12.85
N SER A 548 -9.02 -27.79 -12.83
CA SER A 548 -9.59 -27.12 -14.00
C SER A 548 -8.60 -26.92 -15.15
N ASP A 549 -7.31 -26.73 -14.82
CA ASP A 549 -6.23 -26.53 -15.79
C ASP A 549 -5.85 -27.84 -16.50
N PHE A 550 -6.22 -29.00 -15.95
CA PHE A 550 -5.89 -30.30 -16.54
C PHE A 550 -6.75 -30.61 -17.78
N ASP A 551 -6.09 -30.70 -18.94
CA ASP A 551 -6.69 -31.17 -20.18
C ASP A 551 -5.98 -32.44 -20.68
N LEU A 552 -6.74 -33.55 -20.75
CA LEU A 552 -6.21 -34.86 -21.13
C LEU A 552 -5.64 -34.86 -22.56
N SER A 553 -6.22 -34.08 -23.48
CA SER A 553 -5.76 -34.04 -24.87
C SER A 553 -4.39 -33.37 -25.00
N THR A 554 -4.22 -32.24 -24.33
CA THR A 554 -2.96 -31.49 -24.23
C THR A 554 -1.89 -32.31 -23.50
N TYR A 555 -2.26 -32.98 -22.40
CA TYR A 555 -1.35 -33.85 -21.68
C TYR A 555 -0.90 -35.03 -22.54
N THR A 556 -1.79 -35.66 -23.31
CA THR A 556 -1.43 -36.76 -24.22
C THR A 556 -0.50 -36.28 -25.34
N GLN A 557 -0.78 -35.12 -25.95
CA GLN A 557 0.09 -34.52 -26.96
C GLN A 557 1.50 -34.24 -26.39
N MET A 558 1.57 -33.70 -25.17
CA MET A 558 2.84 -33.47 -24.47
C MET A 558 3.63 -34.78 -24.32
N LYS A 559 2.99 -35.90 -23.97
CA LYS A 559 3.67 -37.19 -23.87
C LYS A 559 4.24 -37.67 -25.20
N ASP A 560 3.47 -37.54 -26.28
CA ASP A 560 3.91 -37.93 -27.61
C ASP A 560 5.10 -37.07 -28.08
N ASP A 561 5.04 -35.76 -27.87
CA ASP A 561 6.09 -34.80 -28.23
C ASP A 561 7.41 -35.11 -27.50
N TYR A 562 7.34 -35.52 -26.24
CA TYR A 562 8.51 -35.85 -25.42
C TYR A 562 8.90 -37.33 -25.46
N ASN A 563 8.20 -38.15 -26.25
CA ASN A 563 8.32 -39.61 -26.23
C ASN A 563 8.33 -40.17 -24.80
N TYR A 564 7.49 -39.58 -23.94
CA TYR A 564 7.32 -40.00 -22.56
C TYR A 564 6.53 -41.31 -22.56
N GLN A 565 7.24 -42.42 -22.37
CA GLN A 565 6.62 -43.75 -22.29
C GLN A 565 6.42 -44.16 -20.85
N GLU A 566 5.15 -44.34 -20.47
CA GLU A 566 4.79 -44.84 -19.16
C GLU A 566 5.14 -46.34 -19.03
N GLY A 567 5.61 -46.75 -17.86
CA GLY A 567 5.70 -48.16 -17.51
C GLY A 567 7.00 -48.89 -17.89
N THR A 568 7.98 -48.24 -18.53
CA THR A 568 9.39 -48.68 -18.44
C THR A 568 9.97 -48.17 -17.11
N VAL A 569 9.35 -48.62 -16.03
CA VAL A 569 9.95 -48.53 -14.71
C VAL A 569 11.07 -49.57 -14.69
N ASP A 570 12.23 -49.18 -15.18
CA ASP A 570 13.44 -49.91 -14.86
C ASP A 570 13.59 -49.80 -13.35
N LEU A 571 13.34 -50.91 -12.65
CA LEU A 571 13.64 -51.02 -11.24
C LEU A 571 15.10 -50.62 -11.10
N ALA A 572 15.35 -49.53 -10.36
CA ALA A 572 16.70 -49.11 -10.10
C ALA A 572 17.39 -50.19 -9.23
N ALA A 573 18.11 -51.10 -9.89
CA ALA A 573 18.76 -52.31 -9.38
C ALA A 573 17.87 -53.53 -9.11
#